data_AF-C9SIC6-F1
#
_entry.id   AF-C9SIC6-F1
#
_cell.length_a   1.000
_cell.length_b   1.000
_cell.length_c   1.000
_cell.angle_alpha   90.00
_cell.angle_beta   90.00
_cell.angle_gamma   90.00
#
_symmetry.space_group_name_H-M   'P 1'
#
loop_
_entity.id
_entity.type
_entity.pdbx_description
1 polymer ?
#
loop_
_entity_poly.entity_id
_entity_poly.type
_entity_poly.pdbx_seq_one_letter_code
_entity_poly.pdbx_strand_id
1 'polypeptide(L)'
;MTDNDPKSYAFDLASAIPYFALPPTKRTLYWDDGVHLTPSAYEWMGGHVADALIKIMIEEATTAAAAAGTGAGGAARDAACQEDAAVRQGRAAI
;
A
#
# COMPACT_ATOMS: atom_id res chain seq x y z
N MET A 1 -20.22 -13.63 -1.73
CA MET A 1 -18.75 -13.72 -1.76
C MET A 1 -18.33 -13.41 -3.17
N THR A 2 -18.05 -12.14 -3.47
CA THR A 2 -17.43 -11.76 -4.74
C THR A 2 -15.96 -11.50 -4.41
N ASP A 3 -15.15 -12.55 -4.52
CA ASP A 3 -13.69 -12.50 -4.39
C ASP A 3 -13.12 -11.69 -5.56
N ASN A 4 -13.20 -10.37 -5.50
CA ASN A 4 -12.68 -9.48 -6.56
C ASN A 4 -11.24 -9.04 -6.30
N ASP A 5 -10.62 -9.47 -5.21
CA ASP A 5 -9.23 -9.19 -4.90
C ASP A 5 -8.30 -10.09 -5.75
N PRO A 6 -7.22 -9.54 -6.33
CA PRO A 6 -6.27 -10.32 -7.10
C PRO A 6 -5.56 -11.33 -6.18
N LYS A 7 -5.74 -12.63 -6.47
CA LYS A 7 -5.12 -13.72 -5.69
C LYS A 7 -3.60 -13.84 -5.92
N SER A 8 -3.07 -13.15 -6.91
CA SER A 8 -1.64 -13.20 -7.27
C SER A 8 -1.23 -11.99 -8.11
N TYR A 9 0.01 -11.57 -7.93
CA TYR A 9 0.67 -10.51 -8.70
C TYR A 9 1.83 -11.11 -9.52
N ALA A 10 2.07 -10.57 -10.71
CA ALA A 10 3.19 -10.98 -11.57
C ALA A 10 4.06 -9.77 -11.89
N PHE A 11 5.39 -9.97 -11.85
CA PHE A 11 6.39 -8.97 -12.19
C PHE A 11 7.35 -9.55 -13.22
N ASP A 12 7.47 -8.90 -14.38
CA ASP A 12 8.38 -9.33 -15.44
C ASP A 12 9.81 -8.88 -15.16
N LEU A 13 10.58 -9.79 -14.58
CA LEU A 13 11.98 -9.55 -14.27
C LEU A 13 12.87 -9.47 -15.52
N ALA A 14 12.50 -10.14 -16.61
CA ALA A 14 13.30 -10.15 -17.84
C ALA A 14 13.33 -8.77 -18.51
N SER A 15 12.21 -8.03 -18.45
CA SER A 15 12.18 -6.63 -18.88
C SER A 15 12.93 -5.70 -17.93
N ALA A 16 12.95 -5.98 -16.63
CA ALA A 16 13.63 -5.14 -15.64
C ALA A 16 15.17 -5.30 -15.67
N ILE A 17 15.66 -6.50 -16.00
CA ILE A 17 17.09 -6.84 -16.02
C ILE A 17 17.44 -7.52 -17.37
N PRO A 18 17.45 -6.77 -18.48
CA PRO A 18 17.54 -7.37 -19.81
C PRO A 18 18.97 -7.78 -20.16
N TYR A 19 19.29 -9.07 -20.05
CA TYR A 19 20.64 -9.60 -20.37
C TYR A 19 21.13 -9.19 -21.77
N PHE A 20 20.31 -9.40 -22.81
CA PHE A 20 20.71 -9.15 -24.20
C PHE A 20 20.81 -7.65 -24.56
N ALA A 21 20.09 -6.78 -23.85
CA ALA A 21 20.16 -5.34 -24.07
C ALA A 21 21.36 -4.69 -23.36
N LEU A 22 21.94 -5.37 -22.35
CA LEU A 22 23.12 -4.86 -21.65
C LEU A 22 24.38 -4.96 -22.54
N PRO A 23 25.29 -3.97 -22.47
CA PRO A 23 26.61 -4.08 -23.08
C PRO A 23 27.46 -5.14 -22.36
N PRO A 24 28.46 -5.75 -23.03
CA PRO A 24 29.23 -6.88 -22.49
C PRO A 24 29.85 -6.61 -21.11
N THR A 25 30.36 -5.41 -20.88
CA THR A 25 30.96 -5.01 -19.59
C THR A 25 29.95 -5.04 -18.44
N LYS A 26 28.71 -4.64 -18.69
CA LYS A 26 27.63 -4.73 -17.69
C LYS A 26 27.14 -6.15 -17.50
N ARG A 27 27.19 -6.99 -18.54
CA ARG A 27 26.88 -8.42 -18.38
C ARG A 27 27.86 -9.07 -17.42
N THR A 28 29.17 -8.88 -17.60
CA THR A 28 30.19 -9.41 -16.67
C THR A 28 30.07 -8.84 -15.25
N LEU A 29 29.62 -7.59 -15.11
CA LEU A 29 29.44 -6.98 -13.78
C LEU A 29 28.25 -7.58 -13.02
N TYR A 30 27.15 -7.87 -13.71
CA TYR A 30 25.89 -8.25 -13.10
C TYR A 30 25.55 -9.75 -13.21
N TRP A 31 26.19 -10.48 -14.12
CA TRP A 31 25.98 -11.90 -14.37
C TRP A 31 27.31 -12.63 -14.20
N ASP A 32 27.31 -13.68 -13.38
CA ASP A 32 28.52 -14.43 -13.02
C ASP A 32 28.87 -15.46 -14.09
N ASP A 33 28.01 -16.46 -14.26
CA ASP A 33 28.15 -17.56 -15.24
C ASP A 33 27.13 -17.46 -16.40
N GLY A 34 26.41 -16.34 -16.49
CA GLY A 34 25.34 -16.12 -17.46
C GLY A 34 23.98 -16.73 -17.08
N VAL A 35 23.89 -17.37 -15.91
CA VAL A 35 22.63 -17.85 -15.31
C VAL A 35 22.42 -17.19 -13.95
N HIS A 36 23.45 -17.12 -13.13
CA HIS A 36 23.42 -16.54 -11.80
C HIS A 36 23.78 -15.06 -11.81
N LEU A 37 23.10 -14.30 -10.95
CA LEU A 37 23.40 -12.91 -10.70
C LEU A 37 24.58 -12.79 -9.72
N THR A 38 25.40 -11.76 -9.90
CA THR A 38 26.42 -11.39 -8.90
C THR A 38 25.74 -10.77 -7.67
N PRO A 39 26.42 -10.64 -6.52
CA PRO A 39 25.85 -9.98 -5.34
C PRO A 39 25.34 -8.56 -5.62
N SER A 40 26.04 -7.78 -6.45
CA SER A 40 25.61 -6.43 -6.85
C SER A 40 24.38 -6.45 -7.75
N ALA A 41 24.20 -7.51 -8.56
CA ALA A 41 23.01 -7.68 -9.36
C ALA A 41 21.80 -8.16 -8.55
N TYR A 42 22.01 -8.95 -7.50
CA TYR A 42 20.93 -9.27 -6.55
C TYR A 42 20.43 -8.03 -5.81
N GLU A 43 21.32 -7.12 -5.42
CA GLU A 43 20.93 -5.82 -4.85
C GLU A 43 20.09 -5.01 -5.86
N TRP A 44 20.56 -4.93 -7.11
CA TRP A 44 19.83 -4.24 -8.17
C TRP A 44 18.46 -4.87 -8.46
N MET A 45 18.39 -6.20 -8.52
CA MET A 45 17.15 -6.97 -8.66
C MET A 45 16.20 -6.75 -7.49
N GLY A 46 16.72 -6.73 -6.27
CA GLY A 46 15.97 -6.50 -5.05
C GLY A 46 15.28 -5.14 -5.06
N GLY A 47 15.96 -4.09 -5.55
CA GLY A 47 15.36 -2.76 -5.72
C GLY A 47 14.12 -2.78 -6.62
N HIS A 48 14.20 -3.42 -7.79
CA HIS A 48 13.06 -3.53 -8.71
C HIS A 48 11.87 -4.28 -8.09
N VAL A 49 12.13 -5.37 -7.36
CA VAL A 49 11.08 -6.14 -6.68
C VAL A 49 10.47 -5.33 -5.54
N ALA A 50 11.29 -4.60 -4.77
CA ALA A 50 10.82 -3.75 -3.68
C ALA A 50 9.90 -2.64 -4.20
N ASP A 51 10.29 -1.94 -5.27
CA ASP A 51 9.48 -0.89 -5.90
C ASP A 51 8.12 -1.42 -6.38
N ALA A 52 8.13 -2.59 -7.03
CA ALA A 52 6.90 -3.25 -7.47
C ALA A 52 6.00 -3.66 -6.29
N LEU A 53 6.59 -4.19 -5.21
CA LEU A 53 5.85 -4.61 -4.03
C LEU A 53 5.25 -3.43 -3.27
N ILE A 54 6.00 -2.33 -3.10
CA ILE A 54 5.53 -1.10 -2.45
C ILE A 54 4.29 -0.58 -3.17
N LYS A 55 4.31 -0.56 -4.51
CA LYS A 55 3.16 -0.15 -5.31
C LYS A 55 1.92 -0.99 -5.01
N ILE A 56 2.06 -2.33 -4.99
CA ILE A 56 0.98 -3.25 -4.64
C ILE A 56 0.44 -2.96 -3.23
N MET A 57 1.33 -2.78 -2.25
CA MET A 57 0.92 -2.50 -0.86
C MET A 57 0.12 -1.21 -0.73
N ILE A 58 0.49 -0.17 -1.49
CA ILE A 58 -0.26 1.09 -1.53
C ILE A 58 -1.62 0.89 -2.21
N GLU A 59 -1.67 0.23 -3.36
CA GLU A 59 -2.90 -0.03 -4.10
C GLU A 59 -3.90 -0.85 -3.26
N GLU A 60 -3.44 -1.91 -2.60
CA GLU A 60 -4.24 -2.73 -1.67
C GLU A 60 -4.74 -1.91 -0.48
N ALA A 61 -3.86 -1.12 0.16
CA ALA A 61 -4.25 -0.29 1.30
C ALA A 61 -5.28 0.78 0.90
N THR A 62 -5.13 1.39 -0.28
CA THR A 62 -6.09 2.39 -0.79
C THR A 62 -7.43 1.75 -1.16
N THR A 63 -7.43 0.56 -1.75
CA THR A 63 -8.64 -0.20 -2.08
C THR A 63 -9.41 -0.58 -0.81
N ALA A 64 -8.70 -1.08 0.21
CA ALA A 64 -9.29 -1.39 1.51
C ALA A 64 -9.88 -0.15 2.20
N ALA A 65 -9.18 0.98 2.16
CA ALA A 65 -9.67 2.24 2.73
C ALA A 65 -10.93 2.77 1.98
N ALA A 66 -10.96 2.68 0.65
CA ALA A 66 -12.12 3.08 -0.15
C ALA A 66 -13.35 2.18 0.14
N ALA A 67 -13.14 0.88 0.31
CA ALA A 67 -14.20 -0.04 0.72
C ALA A 67 -14.78 0.31 2.11
N ALA A 68 -13.92 0.70 3.06
CA ALA A 68 -14.35 1.12 4.40
C ALA A 68 -15.09 2.48 4.43
N GLY A 69 -14.75 3.40 3.52
CA GLY A 69 -15.38 4.72 3.42
C GLY A 69 -16.78 4.74 2.79
N THR A 70 -17.20 3.65 2.13
CA THR A 70 -18.51 3.57 1.44
C THR A 70 -19.67 3.21 2.39
N GLY A 71 -19.41 3.12 3.70
CA GLY A 71 -20.41 2.85 4.75
C GLY A 71 -21.11 4.07 5.35
N ALA A 72 -20.89 5.30 4.85
CA ALA A 72 -21.44 6.52 5.42
C ALA A 72 -22.28 7.32 4.42
N GLY A 73 -23.44 6.76 4.07
CA GLY A 73 -24.51 7.42 3.31
C GLY A 73 -25.86 7.41 4.02
N GLY A 74 -25.90 7.26 5.35
CA GLY A 74 -27.11 7.28 6.16
C GLY A 74 -27.01 8.26 7.32
N ALA A 75 -27.85 9.30 7.28
CA ALA A 75 -28.21 10.23 8.35
C ALA A 75 -27.09 11.15 8.87
N ALA A 76 -26.98 12.30 8.21
CA ALA A 76 -26.38 13.48 8.79
C ALA A 76 -27.13 13.91 10.08
N ARG A 77 -26.39 13.93 11.19
CA ARG A 77 -26.17 15.12 12.03
C ARG A 77 -27.42 15.87 12.54
N ASP A 78 -28.28 15.24 13.32
CA ASP A 78 -29.24 15.94 14.20
C ASP A 78 -29.27 15.28 15.59
N ALA A 79 -28.30 15.60 16.44
CA ALA A 79 -28.41 15.44 17.89
C ALA A 79 -27.25 16.19 18.56
N ALA A 80 -27.47 17.48 18.78
CA ALA A 80 -26.73 18.26 19.73
C ALA A 80 -26.68 17.52 21.08
N CYS A 81 -25.51 17.03 21.48
CA CYS A 81 -25.25 16.74 22.87
C CYS A 81 -25.04 18.10 23.54
N GLN A 82 -26.14 18.70 24.01
CA GLN A 82 -26.14 19.88 24.85
C GLN A 82 -25.39 19.55 26.14
N GLU A 83 -24.17 20.06 26.23
CA GLU A 83 -23.50 20.31 27.50
C GLU A 83 -24.26 21.42 28.27
N ASP A 84 -24.36 21.24 29.59
CA ASP A 84 -24.72 22.24 30.62
C ASP A 84 -26.23 22.52 30.89
N ALA A 85 -26.88 21.64 31.69
CA ALA A 85 -28.09 22.01 32.45
C ALA A 85 -28.32 21.16 33.72
N ALA A 86 -27.27 20.64 34.34
CA ALA A 86 -27.40 19.92 35.60
C ALA A 86 -26.19 20.18 36.49
N VAL A 87 -26.20 21.32 37.21
CA VAL A 87 -25.60 21.54 38.55
C VAL A 87 -25.52 23.06 38.79
N ARG A 88 -26.42 23.56 39.66
CA ARG A 88 -26.28 24.70 40.60
C ARG A 88 -27.69 25.08 41.09
N GLN A 89 -28.16 24.42 42.15
CA GLN A 89 -28.34 25.01 43.50
C GLN A 89 -29.40 26.14 43.50
N GLY A 90 -30.59 26.00 44.08
CA GLY A 90 -30.82 25.62 45.47
C GLY A 90 -30.83 26.86 46.38
N ARG A 91 -31.93 27.63 46.40
CA ARG A 91 -32.42 28.46 47.54
C ARG A 91 -33.62 29.32 47.09
N ALA A 92 -34.82 28.91 47.47
CA ALA A 92 -35.93 29.85 47.63
C ALA A 92 -35.85 30.38 49.06
N ALA A 93 -35.64 31.68 49.20
CA ALA A 93 -35.75 32.40 50.45
C ALA A 93 -36.64 33.62 50.23
N ILE A 94 -37.57 33.77 51.18
CA ILE A 94 -38.46 34.89 51.49
C ILE A 94 -39.65 35.11 50.56
#